data_AF-A0JMH2-F1
#
_entry.id   AF-A0JMH2-F1
#
_cell.length_a   1.000
_cell.length_b   1.000
_cell.length_c   1.000
_cell.angle_alpha   90.00
_cell.angle_beta   90.00
_cell.angle_gamma   90.00
#
_symmetry.space_group_name_H-M   'P 1'
#
loop_
_entity.id
_entity.type
_entity.pdbx_description
1 polymer ?
#
loop_
_entity_poly.entity_id
_entity_poly.type
_entity_poly.pdbx_seq_one_letter_code
_entity_poly.pdbx_strand_id
1 'polypeptide(L)'
;MLQVVQSPHNLVFMGSIRSVVACLSLAAVARKMTAATGQSVSGTSAAAAGLLRLTSVPGYDHNRVNDVLLLRPAAETQRRCDNETQNLQDGNDHVVFFPGDIQNFQQEMALQPDAAPWQCWSLERVGLTLAHRFPGCHIWVIRASQMYLHKFSCYQNFVESNLFGAPEHSADYGAIRHLRALLGHSMQQAGLPNPLPPLSGTSTPGPLPAGFSLTIVGFSKGCVVLNQIVYELAGARADPELQLFLDRVSALYWLDGGHPGGSETWVTDKCALGELASSGVAVHAHVTPYEVRDPMRAWVGREHRHFIKTLEDLGARVSHKLHFEDEPASIDNHFRVIQEF
;
A
#
# COMPACT_ATOMS: atom_id res chain seq x y z
N MET A 1 27.47 22.91 59.86
CA MET A 1 26.81 21.72 59.27
C MET A 1 25.85 22.28 58.22
N LEU A 2 26.24 22.21 56.93
CA LEU A 2 25.57 22.93 55.84
C LEU A 2 24.17 22.34 55.58
N GLN A 3 23.12 23.05 56.01
CA GLN A 3 21.77 22.95 55.46
C GLN A 3 21.44 24.31 54.85
N VAL A 4 21.59 24.42 53.53
CA VAL A 4 21.07 25.56 52.78
C VAL A 4 19.80 25.09 52.07
N VAL A 5 18.69 25.58 52.57
CA VAL A 5 17.37 25.57 51.96
C VAL A 5 17.37 26.58 50.81
N GLN A 6 17.00 26.16 49.60
CA GLN A 6 16.39 27.03 48.60
C GLN A 6 15.67 26.21 47.52
N SER A 7 14.34 26.16 47.62
CA SER A 7 13.40 26.21 46.48
C SER A 7 13.37 27.65 45.93
N PRO A 8 12.77 28.00 44.76
CA PRO A 8 11.86 27.19 43.92
C PRO A 8 12.08 27.32 42.39
N HIS A 9 11.85 26.24 41.65
CA HIS A 9 11.41 26.34 40.25
C HIS A 9 10.31 25.30 40.01
N ASN A 10 9.07 25.74 40.17
CA ASN A 10 7.88 25.06 39.67
C ASN A 10 7.87 25.18 38.14
N LEU A 11 8.41 24.18 37.43
CA LEU A 11 8.09 23.98 36.03
C LEU A 11 6.70 23.30 35.97
N VAL A 12 5.68 24.12 35.77
CA VAL A 12 4.35 23.65 35.38
C VAL A 12 4.46 23.19 33.92
N PHE A 13 4.64 21.88 33.72
CA PHE A 13 4.42 21.27 32.41
C PHE A 13 2.93 21.33 32.08
N MET A 14 2.52 22.34 31.31
CA MET A 14 1.27 22.32 30.55
C MET A 14 1.44 21.34 29.37
N GLY A 15 1.44 20.04 29.69
CA GLY A 15 1.27 18.99 28.71
C GLY A 15 -0.18 18.97 28.23
N SER A 16 -0.37 19.44 27.00
CA SER A 16 -1.63 19.46 26.27
C SER A 16 -2.41 18.14 26.42
N ILE A 17 -3.62 18.23 26.98
CA ILE A 17 -4.62 17.16 26.96
C ILE A 17 -5.10 17.04 25.51
N ARG A 18 -4.34 16.36 24.66
CA ARG A 18 -4.85 15.85 23.38
C ARG A 18 -5.63 14.58 23.69
N SER A 19 -6.94 14.66 23.48
CA SER A 19 -7.93 13.60 23.64
C SER A 19 -7.39 12.21 23.36
N VAL A 20 -7.58 11.33 24.35
CA VAL A 20 -7.71 9.88 24.11
C VAL A 20 -8.98 9.70 23.28
N VAL A 21 -8.88 9.83 21.96
CA VAL A 21 -9.90 9.30 21.05
C VAL A 21 -9.73 7.78 21.12
N ALA A 22 -10.47 7.16 22.03
CA ALA A 22 -10.59 5.71 22.09
C ALA A 22 -11.04 5.22 20.71
N CYS A 23 -10.17 4.41 20.07
CA CYS A 23 -10.35 3.78 18.76
C CYS A 23 -11.55 2.80 18.74
N LEU A 24 -12.77 3.32 18.91
CA LEU A 24 -14.01 2.53 18.96
C LEU A 24 -14.61 2.25 17.57
N SER A 25 -14.09 2.82 16.48
CA SER A 25 -14.65 2.62 15.13
C SER A 25 -14.32 1.26 14.50
N LEU A 26 -13.29 0.53 14.95
CA LEU A 26 -13.05 -0.86 14.51
C LEU A 26 -13.45 -1.92 15.56
N ALA A 27 -13.56 -1.56 16.84
CA ALA A 27 -14.03 -2.46 17.89
C ALA A 27 -15.57 -2.62 17.90
N ALA A 28 -16.33 -1.61 17.48
CA ALA A 28 -17.79 -1.62 17.60
C ALA A 28 -18.54 -2.47 16.55
N VAL A 29 -17.89 -2.97 15.49
CA VAL A 29 -18.58 -3.73 14.43
C VAL A 29 -18.47 -5.26 14.58
N ALA A 30 -17.64 -5.79 15.48
CA ALA A 30 -17.51 -7.24 15.70
C ALA A 30 -18.69 -7.89 16.46
N ARG A 31 -19.82 -7.21 16.65
CA ARG A 31 -20.98 -7.76 17.39
C ARG A 31 -22.33 -7.78 16.66
N LYS A 32 -22.39 -7.52 15.35
CA LYS A 32 -23.62 -7.75 14.60
C LYS A 32 -23.36 -8.44 13.27
N MET A 33 -24.09 -9.54 13.08
CA MET A 33 -24.34 -10.31 11.84
C MET A 33 -23.59 -11.64 11.68
N THR A 34 -24.07 -12.64 12.42
CA THR A 34 -24.33 -13.97 11.86
C THR A 34 -25.50 -13.88 10.87
N ALA A 35 -25.23 -13.91 9.56
CA ALA A 35 -26.11 -14.40 8.48
C ALA A 35 -25.80 -13.70 7.15
N ALA A 36 -24.79 -14.18 6.43
CA ALA A 36 -24.75 -14.09 4.98
C ALA A 36 -24.25 -15.44 4.46
N THR A 37 -25.19 -16.22 3.99
CA THR A 37 -25.05 -17.60 3.51
C THR A 37 -24.17 -17.66 2.27
N GLY A 38 -23.31 -18.68 2.24
CA GLY A 38 -22.26 -18.89 1.26
C GLY A 38 -22.68 -18.92 -0.20
N GLN A 39 -21.81 -18.36 -1.04
CA GLN A 39 -21.45 -18.99 -2.30
C GLN A 39 -20.04 -19.54 -2.15
N SER A 40 -19.96 -20.86 -2.01
CA SER A 40 -18.73 -21.64 -2.10
C SER A 40 -18.23 -21.59 -3.54
N VAL A 41 -17.38 -20.61 -3.87
CA VAL A 41 -16.59 -20.67 -5.10
C VAL A 41 -15.45 -21.67 -4.84
N SER A 42 -15.48 -22.77 -5.58
CA SER A 42 -14.54 -23.89 -5.48
C SER A 42 -13.10 -23.40 -5.31
N GLY A 43 -12.42 -23.88 -4.27
CA GLY A 43 -11.03 -23.56 -4.02
C GLY A 43 -10.13 -24.09 -5.11
N THR A 44 -9.81 -23.27 -6.11
CA THR A 44 -8.58 -23.45 -6.87
C THR A 44 -7.43 -23.26 -5.88
N SER A 45 -6.74 -24.35 -5.58
CA SER A 45 -5.55 -24.38 -4.73
C SER A 45 -4.59 -23.27 -5.16
N ALA A 46 -4.08 -22.47 -4.21
CA ALA A 46 -3.11 -21.42 -4.47
C ALA A 46 -1.87 -21.91 -5.26
N ALA A 47 -1.50 -23.18 -5.10
CA ALA A 47 -0.42 -23.82 -5.86
C ALA A 47 -0.74 -23.95 -7.36
N ALA A 48 -2.01 -24.07 -7.75
CA ALA A 48 -2.43 -24.20 -9.14
C ALA A 48 -2.42 -22.85 -9.90
N ALA A 49 -2.41 -21.72 -9.18
CA ALA A 49 -2.48 -20.39 -9.79
C ALA A 49 -1.10 -19.78 -10.12
N GLY A 50 0.02 -20.44 -9.81
CA GLY A 50 1.34 -19.83 -9.97
C GLY A 50 1.67 -18.77 -8.91
N LEU A 51 1.07 -18.90 -7.71
CA LEU A 51 1.40 -18.08 -6.55
C LEU A 51 2.69 -18.56 -5.88
N LEU A 52 3.60 -17.63 -5.62
CA LEU A 52 4.87 -17.87 -4.93
C LEU A 52 4.98 -16.92 -3.73
N ARG A 53 5.04 -17.49 -2.52
CA ARG A 53 5.32 -16.73 -1.30
C ARG A 53 6.82 -16.66 -1.08
N LEU A 54 7.34 -15.44 -1.01
CA LEU A 54 8.70 -15.12 -0.59
C LEU A 54 8.66 -14.60 0.84
N THR A 55 9.51 -15.12 1.71
CA THR A 55 9.53 -14.76 3.13
C THR A 55 10.75 -13.93 3.46
N SER A 56 10.59 -12.94 4.33
CA SER A 56 11.68 -12.09 4.84
C SER A 56 12.59 -11.51 3.74
N VAL A 57 12.01 -11.02 2.65
CA VAL A 57 12.78 -10.41 1.56
C VAL A 57 13.27 -9.03 2.03
N PRO A 58 14.59 -8.76 1.99
CA PRO A 58 15.12 -7.47 2.41
C PRO A 58 14.80 -6.38 1.41
N GLY A 59 14.62 -5.15 1.90
CA GLY A 59 14.73 -3.96 1.06
C GLY A 59 16.15 -3.44 1.01
N TYR A 60 16.31 -2.11 1.14
CA TYR A 60 17.64 -1.48 1.06
C TYR A 60 18.42 -1.61 2.37
N ASP A 61 17.71 -1.61 3.50
CA ASP A 61 18.24 -1.95 4.82
C ASP A 61 17.94 -3.43 5.06
N HIS A 62 18.98 -4.21 5.38
CA HIS A 62 18.86 -5.64 5.64
C HIS A 62 17.94 -5.98 6.81
N ASN A 63 17.68 -5.04 7.72
CA ASN A 63 16.75 -5.23 8.83
C ASN A 63 15.29 -4.95 8.45
N ARG A 64 15.05 -4.19 7.37
CA ARG A 64 13.71 -3.94 6.86
C ARG A 64 13.35 -5.05 5.88
N VAL A 65 12.64 -6.05 6.36
CA VAL A 65 12.22 -7.21 5.56
C VAL A 65 10.70 -7.30 5.43
N ASN A 66 10.21 -7.78 4.30
CA ASN A 66 8.79 -8.02 4.05
C ASN A 66 8.54 -9.45 3.56
N ASP A 67 7.40 -10.02 3.93
CA ASP A 67 6.84 -11.15 3.19
C ASP A 67 6.17 -10.61 1.92
N VAL A 68 6.42 -11.25 0.78
CA VAL A 68 5.91 -10.84 -0.52
C VAL A 68 5.25 -12.03 -1.20
N LEU A 69 4.08 -11.83 -1.79
CA LEU A 69 3.40 -12.83 -2.61
C LEU A 69 3.49 -12.40 -4.08
N LEU A 70 4.04 -13.28 -4.91
CA LEU A 70 4.07 -13.11 -6.37
C LEU A 70 2.98 -13.97 -7.01
N LEU A 71 2.20 -13.39 -7.91
CA LEU A 71 1.42 -14.11 -8.91
C LEU A 71 2.01 -13.82 -10.30
N ARG A 72 2.41 -14.87 -11.01
CA ARG A 72 2.94 -14.72 -12.38
C ARG A 72 1.80 -14.67 -13.42
N PRO A 73 2.02 -14.01 -14.57
CA PRO A 73 1.11 -14.08 -15.69
C PRO A 73 0.86 -15.53 -16.15
N ALA A 74 -0.39 -15.87 -16.46
CA ALA A 74 -0.75 -17.23 -16.92
C ALA A 74 0.03 -17.67 -18.17
N ALA A 75 0.35 -16.73 -19.08
CA ALA A 75 1.12 -17.00 -20.29
C ALA A 75 2.57 -17.42 -20.02
N GLU A 76 3.15 -17.06 -18.86
CA GLU A 76 4.47 -17.52 -18.43
C GLU A 76 4.40 -18.95 -17.87
N THR A 77 3.31 -19.29 -17.17
CA THR A 77 3.06 -20.63 -16.64
C THR A 77 2.89 -21.67 -17.74
N GLN A 78 2.24 -21.29 -18.86
CA GLN A 78 2.06 -22.17 -20.02
C GLN A 78 3.33 -22.31 -20.88
N ARG A 79 4.14 -21.24 -21.03
CA ARG A 79 5.35 -21.24 -21.88
C ARG A 79 6.54 -22.03 -21.32
N ARG A 80 6.55 -22.40 -20.03
CA ARG A 80 7.51 -23.41 -19.53
C ARG A 80 7.30 -24.80 -20.17
N CYS A 81 6.15 -25.04 -20.81
CA CYS A 81 5.89 -26.29 -21.52
C CYS A 81 6.36 -26.26 -22.99
N ASP A 82 6.45 -25.09 -23.64
CA ASP A 82 6.71 -25.00 -25.08
C ASP A 82 7.86 -24.02 -25.41
N ASN A 83 8.93 -24.56 -26.02
CA ASN A 83 10.16 -23.86 -26.42
C ASN A 83 9.95 -22.94 -27.66
N GLU A 84 9.06 -21.95 -27.59
CA GLU A 84 8.94 -20.95 -28.65
C GLU A 84 9.56 -19.59 -28.26
N THR A 85 10.71 -19.30 -28.87
CA THR A 85 11.37 -17.99 -28.92
C THR A 85 10.60 -17.05 -29.84
N GLN A 86 9.51 -16.46 -29.37
CA GLN A 86 8.91 -15.28 -30.00
C GLN A 86 9.24 -14.01 -29.20
N ASN A 87 9.70 -12.98 -29.92
CA ASN A 87 10.12 -11.64 -29.52
C ASN A 87 9.74 -11.19 -28.08
N LEU A 88 10.74 -11.13 -27.22
CA LEU A 88 10.70 -10.81 -25.78
C LEU A 88 10.48 -9.30 -25.46
N GLN A 89 9.62 -8.58 -26.18
CA GLN A 89 9.39 -7.15 -25.88
C GLN A 89 8.22 -6.85 -24.90
N ASP A 90 7.40 -7.83 -24.52
CA ASP A 90 6.04 -7.53 -24.02
C ASP A 90 5.65 -8.26 -22.70
N GLY A 91 6.55 -8.33 -21.70
CA GLY A 91 6.27 -9.10 -20.47
C GLY A 91 7.09 -8.76 -19.24
N ASN A 92 7.30 -7.47 -18.97
CA ASN A 92 8.00 -7.00 -17.76
C ASN A 92 7.21 -5.91 -17.02
N ASP A 93 5.88 -6.00 -17.08
CA ASP A 93 4.97 -5.11 -16.39
C ASP A 93 4.69 -5.64 -14.98
N HIS A 94 4.86 -4.77 -14.00
CA HIS A 94 4.71 -5.12 -12.58
C HIS A 94 3.60 -4.29 -11.94
N VAL A 95 2.78 -4.96 -11.12
CA VAL A 95 1.81 -4.31 -10.24
C VAL A 95 2.19 -4.62 -8.82
N VAL A 96 2.49 -3.60 -8.02
CA VAL A 96 2.71 -3.73 -6.58
C VAL A 96 1.44 -3.32 -5.85
N PHE A 97 0.99 -4.17 -4.94
CA PHE A 97 -0.20 -3.95 -4.11
C PHE A 97 0.14 -3.95 -2.63
N PHE A 98 -0.28 -2.89 -1.93
CA PHE A 98 -0.23 -2.75 -0.48
C PHE A 98 -1.63 -2.97 0.12
N PRO A 99 -1.88 -4.08 0.83
CA PRO A 99 -3.17 -4.41 1.44
C PRO A 99 -3.57 -3.50 2.62
N GLY A 100 -4.83 -3.65 3.02
CA GLY A 100 -5.45 -2.92 4.11
C GLY A 100 -5.34 -3.60 5.48
N ASP A 101 -6.11 -3.06 6.42
CA ASP A 101 -6.42 -3.76 7.67
C ASP A 101 -7.21 -5.06 7.38
N ILE A 102 -7.18 -6.02 8.31
CA ILE A 102 -7.78 -7.37 8.24
C ILE A 102 -7.08 -8.33 7.25
N GLN A 103 -6.63 -7.82 6.10
CA GLN A 103 -6.06 -8.66 5.04
C GLN A 103 -4.72 -9.27 5.44
N ASN A 104 -4.63 -10.59 5.31
CA ASN A 104 -3.40 -11.34 5.51
C ASN A 104 -3.42 -12.63 4.66
N PHE A 105 -2.36 -13.45 4.73
CA PHE A 105 -2.37 -14.76 4.07
C PHE A 105 -3.58 -15.56 4.53
N GLN A 106 -4.21 -16.28 3.60
CA GLN A 106 -5.51 -16.91 3.82
C GLN A 106 -5.49 -17.84 5.03
N GLN A 107 -4.43 -18.65 5.19
CA GLN A 107 -4.26 -19.56 6.33
C GLN A 107 -4.21 -18.80 7.66
N GLU A 108 -3.58 -17.64 7.70
CA GLU A 108 -3.41 -16.84 8.91
C GLU A 108 -4.73 -16.12 9.25
N MET A 109 -5.49 -15.67 8.25
CA MET A 109 -6.84 -15.14 8.45
C MET A 109 -7.80 -16.21 8.98
N ALA A 110 -7.71 -17.45 8.50
CA ALA A 110 -8.57 -18.55 8.93
C ALA A 110 -8.44 -18.90 10.42
N LEU A 111 -7.28 -18.61 11.02
CA LEU A 111 -7.01 -18.85 12.45
C LEU A 111 -7.57 -17.77 13.38
N GLN A 112 -8.04 -16.64 12.84
CA GLN A 112 -8.46 -15.47 13.61
C GLN A 112 -9.97 -15.28 13.48
N PRO A 113 -10.77 -15.35 14.56
CA PRO A 113 -12.24 -15.22 14.48
C PRO A 113 -12.72 -13.95 13.77
N ASP A 114 -12.03 -12.83 14.00
CA ASP A 114 -12.38 -11.53 13.39
C ASP A 114 -12.01 -11.43 11.90
N ALA A 115 -11.03 -12.21 11.43
CA ALA A 115 -10.57 -12.18 10.03
C ALA A 115 -11.11 -13.33 9.18
N ALA A 116 -11.53 -14.44 9.81
CA ALA A 116 -12.02 -15.63 9.13
C ALA A 116 -13.21 -15.35 8.18
N PRO A 117 -14.18 -14.48 8.48
CA PRO A 117 -15.25 -14.12 7.55
C PRO A 117 -14.75 -13.38 6.28
N TRP A 118 -13.58 -12.76 6.35
CA TRP A 118 -13.01 -11.92 5.30
C TRP A 118 -12.00 -12.65 4.41
N GLN A 119 -11.87 -13.97 4.50
CA GLN A 119 -10.89 -14.76 3.73
C GLN A 119 -11.02 -14.62 2.21
N CYS A 120 -12.19 -14.24 1.70
CA CYS A 120 -12.38 -13.88 0.28
C CYS A 120 -11.53 -12.66 -0.15
N TRP A 121 -11.00 -11.89 0.79
CA TRP A 121 -10.10 -10.75 0.61
C TRP A 121 -8.69 -11.00 1.13
N SER A 122 -8.30 -12.27 1.31
CA SER A 122 -6.91 -12.67 1.61
C SER A 122 -5.93 -12.21 0.53
N LEU A 123 -4.64 -12.16 0.86
CA LEU A 123 -3.59 -11.70 -0.07
C LEU A 123 -3.59 -12.51 -1.37
N GLU A 124 -3.80 -13.82 -1.27
CA GLU A 124 -3.93 -14.73 -2.40
C GLU A 124 -5.13 -14.38 -3.29
N ARG A 125 -6.29 -14.12 -2.69
CA ARG A 125 -7.51 -13.78 -3.42
C ARG A 125 -7.43 -12.41 -4.09
N VAL A 126 -6.82 -11.43 -3.40
CA VAL A 126 -6.57 -10.11 -3.98
C VAL A 126 -5.59 -10.17 -5.13
N GLY A 127 -4.50 -10.95 -5.00
CA GLY A 127 -3.57 -11.19 -6.10
C GLY A 127 -4.27 -11.71 -7.36
N LEU A 128 -5.18 -12.67 -7.19
CA LEU A 128 -6.01 -13.18 -8.29
C LEU A 128 -6.94 -12.11 -8.88
N THR A 129 -7.62 -11.31 -8.06
CA THR A 129 -8.46 -10.20 -8.53
C THR A 129 -7.66 -9.20 -9.37
N LEU A 130 -6.48 -8.81 -8.91
CA LEU A 130 -5.60 -7.89 -9.62
C LEU A 130 -5.09 -8.46 -10.95
N ALA A 131 -4.83 -9.76 -11.03
CA ALA A 131 -4.42 -10.38 -12.30
C ALA A 131 -5.52 -10.36 -13.38
N HIS A 132 -6.81 -10.30 -13.00
CA HIS A 132 -7.90 -10.08 -13.96
C HIS A 132 -7.91 -8.62 -14.45
N ARG A 133 -7.57 -7.67 -13.58
CA ARG A 133 -7.54 -6.23 -13.89
C ARG A 133 -6.33 -5.83 -14.73
N PHE A 134 -5.18 -6.43 -14.43
CA PHE A 134 -3.88 -6.20 -15.06
C PHE A 134 -3.40 -7.51 -15.71
N PRO A 135 -4.06 -7.96 -16.79
CA PRO A 135 -3.68 -9.19 -17.46
C PRO A 135 -2.24 -9.07 -17.99
N GLY A 136 -1.48 -10.16 -17.91
CA GLY A 136 -0.10 -10.18 -18.41
C GLY A 136 0.94 -9.60 -17.44
N CYS A 137 0.54 -8.99 -16.33
CA CYS A 137 1.46 -8.38 -15.36
C CYS A 137 1.88 -9.36 -14.25
N HIS A 138 3.09 -9.21 -13.72
CA HIS A 138 3.48 -9.83 -12.45
C HIS A 138 2.84 -9.04 -11.30
N ILE A 139 2.02 -9.71 -10.51
CA ILE A 139 1.35 -9.09 -9.36
C ILE A 139 2.16 -9.39 -8.09
N TRP A 140 2.59 -8.35 -7.40
CA TRP A 140 3.33 -8.41 -6.15
C TRP A 140 2.46 -7.86 -5.02
N VAL A 141 2.04 -8.71 -4.10
CA VAL A 141 1.33 -8.29 -2.88
C VAL A 141 2.33 -8.22 -1.73
N ILE A 142 2.60 -7.00 -1.25
CA ILE A 142 3.56 -6.77 -0.16
C ILE A 142 2.80 -6.78 1.16
N ARG A 143 3.02 -7.80 1.97
CA ARG A 143 2.42 -7.87 3.30
C ARG A 143 2.97 -6.74 4.19
N ALA A 144 2.09 -6.15 4.99
CA ALA A 144 2.49 -5.24 6.07
C ALA A 144 3.56 -5.91 6.96
N SER A 145 4.61 -5.16 7.30
CA SER A 145 5.74 -5.68 8.08
C SER A 145 5.33 -6.16 9.48
N GLN A 146 4.23 -5.62 10.00
CA GLN A 146 3.64 -6.04 11.26
C GLN A 146 2.11 -5.92 11.20
N MET A 147 1.41 -6.78 11.95
CA MET A 147 -0.04 -6.68 12.15
C MET A 147 -0.37 -6.68 13.64
N TYR A 148 -0.91 -5.57 14.15
CA TYR A 148 -1.35 -5.46 15.54
C TYR A 148 -2.76 -6.05 15.73
N LEU A 149 -2.94 -6.83 16.81
CA LEU A 149 -4.18 -7.59 17.09
C LEU A 149 -4.66 -8.47 15.92
N HIS A 150 -3.74 -8.91 15.05
CA HIS A 150 -4.04 -9.64 13.82
C HIS A 150 -5.03 -8.92 12.88
N LYS A 151 -5.12 -7.59 12.99
CA LYS A 151 -6.11 -6.77 12.29
C LYS A 151 -5.52 -5.49 11.71
N PHE A 152 -4.76 -4.74 12.49
CA PHE A 152 -4.25 -3.44 12.05
C PHE A 152 -2.90 -3.62 11.35
N SER A 153 -2.87 -3.34 10.06
CA SER A 153 -1.65 -3.35 9.26
C SER A 153 -0.74 -2.19 9.64
N CYS A 154 0.56 -2.47 9.78
CA CYS A 154 1.60 -1.49 10.05
C CYS A 154 2.72 -1.61 9.01
N TYR A 155 2.96 -0.51 8.28
CA TYR A 155 3.93 -0.42 7.19
C TYR A 155 5.23 0.22 7.64
N GLN A 156 5.73 -0.12 8.84
CA GLN A 156 6.91 0.53 9.43
C GLN A 156 8.19 0.42 8.59
N ASN A 157 8.30 -0.50 7.64
CA ASN A 157 9.45 -0.50 6.73
C ASN A 157 9.40 0.64 5.70
N PHE A 158 8.21 1.17 5.44
CA PHE A 158 7.93 2.20 4.44
C PHE A 158 7.61 3.56 5.06
N VAL A 159 6.99 3.62 6.24
CA VAL A 159 6.60 4.90 6.86
C VAL A 159 6.66 4.77 8.38
N GLU A 160 7.07 5.82 9.08
CA GLU A 160 6.97 5.85 10.54
C GLU A 160 5.51 5.70 10.97
N SER A 161 5.25 4.90 12.01
CA SER A 161 3.89 4.56 12.38
C SER A 161 3.76 4.26 13.87
N ASN A 162 2.60 4.63 14.43
CA ASN A 162 2.23 4.20 15.77
C ASN A 162 1.77 2.73 15.81
N LEU A 163 1.43 2.22 17.00
CA LEU A 163 1.01 0.83 17.21
C LEU A 163 -0.20 0.37 16.37
N PHE A 164 -1.05 1.28 15.92
CA PHE A 164 -2.24 0.99 15.11
C PHE A 164 -2.01 1.24 13.61
N GLY A 165 -0.78 1.57 13.23
CA GLY A 165 -0.39 1.88 11.85
C GLY A 165 -0.84 3.26 11.38
N ALA A 166 -1.14 4.22 12.27
CA ALA A 166 -1.31 5.60 11.82
C ALA A 166 0.08 6.18 11.49
N PRO A 167 0.25 6.80 10.31
CA PRO A 167 1.55 7.24 9.83
C PRO A 167 1.98 8.56 10.49
N GLU A 168 3.29 8.80 10.49
CA GLU A 168 3.90 10.13 10.53
C GLU A 168 4.75 10.27 9.27
N HIS A 169 4.31 11.13 8.35
CA HIS A 169 4.98 11.27 7.06
C HIS A 169 6.21 12.16 7.13
N SER A 170 7.24 11.80 6.36
CA SER A 170 8.49 12.57 6.25
C SER A 170 9.01 12.58 4.81
N ALA A 171 9.94 13.48 4.49
CA ALA A 171 10.48 13.61 3.14
C ALA A 171 11.62 12.62 2.83
N ASP A 172 12.08 11.84 3.82
CA ASP A 172 13.35 11.10 3.76
C ASP A 172 13.35 9.75 4.51
N TYR A 173 12.18 9.15 4.78
CA TYR A 173 12.09 7.84 5.44
C TYR A 173 12.76 6.69 4.66
N GLY A 174 12.83 6.84 3.34
CA GLY A 174 13.43 5.90 2.41
C GLY A 174 12.47 4.86 1.87
N ALA A 175 11.17 5.15 1.83
CA ALA A 175 10.12 4.30 1.26
C ALA A 175 10.39 3.93 -0.20
N ILE A 176 10.78 4.89 -1.03
CA ILE A 176 11.05 4.66 -2.47
C ILE A 176 12.28 3.76 -2.64
N ARG A 177 13.35 4.05 -1.89
CA ARG A 177 14.58 3.24 -1.90
C ARG A 177 14.31 1.82 -1.41
N HIS A 178 13.49 1.68 -0.37
CA HIS A 178 13.03 0.40 0.17
C HIS A 178 12.23 -0.40 -0.86
N LEU A 179 11.23 0.22 -1.49
CA LEU A 179 10.42 -0.42 -2.54
C LEU A 179 11.29 -0.92 -3.69
N ARG A 180 12.19 -0.07 -4.21
CA ARG A 180 13.09 -0.43 -5.30
C ARG A 180 13.90 -1.69 -4.96
N ALA A 181 14.60 -1.66 -3.82
CA ALA A 181 15.44 -2.77 -3.40
C ALA A 181 14.62 -4.03 -3.12
N LEU A 182 13.49 -3.90 -2.42
CA LEU A 182 12.60 -5.01 -2.09
C LEU A 182 12.08 -5.69 -3.36
N LEU A 183 11.66 -4.91 -4.35
CA LEU A 183 11.19 -5.45 -5.63
C LEU A 183 12.32 -6.17 -6.37
N GLY A 184 13.52 -5.58 -6.44
CA GLY A 184 14.67 -6.22 -7.07
C GLY A 184 15.07 -7.55 -6.42
N HIS A 185 15.18 -7.58 -5.09
CA HIS A 185 15.44 -8.81 -4.35
C HIS A 185 14.31 -9.84 -4.52
N SER A 186 13.05 -9.40 -4.57
CA SER A 186 11.90 -10.27 -4.81
C SER A 186 11.96 -10.89 -6.21
N MET A 187 12.26 -10.10 -7.25
CA MET A 187 12.41 -10.58 -8.62
C MET A 187 13.54 -11.60 -8.74
N GLN A 188 14.68 -11.35 -8.09
CA GLN A 188 15.83 -12.25 -8.07
C GLN A 188 15.49 -13.56 -7.35
N GLN A 189 14.91 -13.50 -6.16
CA GLN A 189 14.53 -14.68 -5.38
C GLN A 189 13.43 -15.50 -6.07
N ALA A 190 12.53 -14.83 -6.80
CA ALA A 190 11.55 -15.48 -7.65
C ALA A 190 12.17 -16.10 -8.92
N GLY A 191 13.41 -15.76 -9.30
CA GLY A 191 14.04 -16.23 -10.53
C GLY A 191 13.36 -15.72 -11.80
N LEU A 192 12.92 -14.45 -11.79
CA LEU A 192 12.45 -13.79 -13.01
C LEU A 192 13.63 -13.53 -13.97
N PRO A 193 13.40 -13.54 -15.30
CA PRO A 193 14.50 -13.47 -16.29
C PRO A 193 15.24 -12.12 -16.31
N ASN A 194 14.57 -11.04 -15.92
CA ASN A 194 15.09 -9.66 -16.00
C ASN A 194 14.87 -8.89 -14.68
N PRO A 195 15.50 -9.30 -13.55
CA PRO A 195 15.34 -8.64 -12.27
C PRO A 195 15.90 -7.21 -12.30
N LEU A 196 15.36 -6.31 -11.46
CA LEU A 196 15.98 -5.02 -11.23
C LEU A 196 17.42 -5.23 -10.71
N PRO A 197 18.42 -4.48 -11.21
CA PRO A 197 19.78 -4.57 -10.70
C PRO A 197 19.84 -4.15 -9.22
N PRO A 198 20.84 -4.62 -8.45
CA PRO A 198 21.08 -4.12 -7.09
C PRO A 198 21.28 -2.60 -7.03
N LEU A 199 21.02 -1.99 -5.88
CA LEU A 199 21.27 -0.54 -5.72
C LEU A 199 22.78 -0.32 -5.81
N SER A 200 23.20 0.53 -6.73
CA SER A 200 24.62 0.79 -6.99
C SER A 200 25.14 1.92 -6.12
N GLY A 201 24.27 2.88 -5.76
CA GLY A 201 24.67 4.10 -5.04
C GLY A 201 25.61 5.00 -5.85
N THR A 202 25.70 4.79 -7.16
CA THR A 202 26.57 5.55 -8.06
C THR A 202 25.83 6.71 -8.69
N SER A 203 26.55 7.78 -9.03
CA SER A 203 25.97 8.93 -9.77
C SER A 203 25.58 8.59 -11.22
N THR A 204 26.03 7.45 -11.74
CA THR A 204 25.73 6.95 -13.09
C THR A 204 25.18 5.53 -12.99
N PRO A 205 23.93 5.36 -12.55
CA PRO A 205 23.27 4.06 -12.46
C PRO A 205 23.15 3.42 -13.85
N GLY A 206 23.24 2.09 -13.90
CA GLY A 206 22.96 1.33 -15.11
C GLY A 206 21.48 1.43 -15.52
N PRO A 207 21.14 1.15 -16.78
CA PRO A 207 19.75 1.17 -17.23
C PRO A 207 18.93 0.09 -16.52
N LEU A 208 17.64 0.38 -16.30
CA LEU A 208 16.68 -0.64 -15.88
C LEU A 208 16.39 -1.61 -17.03
N PRO A 209 15.94 -2.84 -16.73
CA PRO A 209 15.61 -3.82 -17.76
C PRO A 209 14.62 -3.28 -18.80
N ALA A 210 14.83 -3.66 -20.06
CA ALA A 210 13.94 -3.24 -21.15
C ALA A 210 12.49 -3.65 -20.86
N GLY A 211 11.55 -2.75 -21.18
CA GLY A 211 10.13 -2.97 -20.95
C GLY A 211 9.68 -2.96 -19.48
N PHE A 212 10.57 -2.72 -18.50
CA PHE A 212 10.15 -2.62 -17.10
C PHE A 212 9.16 -1.46 -16.93
N SER A 213 7.97 -1.76 -16.42
CA SER A 213 6.95 -0.79 -16.03
C SER A 213 6.37 -1.14 -14.65
N LEU A 214 5.93 -0.12 -13.92
CA LEU A 214 5.45 -0.29 -12.56
C LEU A 214 4.15 0.47 -12.31
N THR A 215 3.13 -0.25 -11.86
CA THR A 215 1.92 0.31 -11.24
C THR A 215 1.93 0.03 -9.76
N ILE A 216 1.58 1.01 -8.93
CA ILE A 216 1.51 0.85 -7.48
C ILE A 216 0.08 1.11 -7.01
N VAL A 217 -0.46 0.18 -6.23
CA VAL A 217 -1.83 0.19 -5.73
C VAL A 217 -1.78 0.11 -4.21
N GLY A 218 -2.34 1.10 -3.53
CA GLY A 218 -2.59 1.05 -2.09
C GLY A 218 -4.07 0.84 -1.83
N PHE A 219 -4.42 -0.07 -0.95
CA PHE A 219 -5.79 -0.23 -0.48
C PHE A 219 -5.89 0.03 1.01
N SER A 220 -6.89 0.82 1.44
CA SER A 220 -7.18 1.07 2.84
C SER A 220 -5.93 1.58 3.58
N LYS A 221 -5.44 0.84 4.57
CA LYS A 221 -4.18 1.14 5.26
C LYS A 221 -2.97 1.19 4.33
N GLY A 222 -2.94 0.42 3.24
CA GLY A 222 -1.85 0.43 2.26
C GLY A 222 -1.64 1.78 1.56
N CYS A 223 -2.67 2.64 1.52
CA CYS A 223 -2.55 4.00 0.98
C CYS A 223 -1.54 4.88 1.73
N VAL A 224 -1.21 4.57 2.99
CA VAL A 224 -0.17 5.31 3.73
C VAL A 224 1.20 5.17 3.07
N VAL A 225 1.48 4.05 2.39
CA VAL A 225 2.73 3.86 1.65
C VAL A 225 2.77 4.78 0.44
N LEU A 226 1.64 4.94 -0.27
CA LEU A 226 1.56 5.85 -1.42
C LEU A 226 1.68 7.31 -0.96
N ASN A 227 1.06 7.68 0.16
CA ASN A 227 1.22 9.02 0.74
C ASN A 227 2.69 9.30 1.06
N GLN A 228 3.39 8.34 1.68
CA GLN A 228 4.81 8.47 1.98
C GLN A 228 5.67 8.57 0.72
N ILE A 229 5.38 7.80 -0.33
CA ILE A 229 6.04 7.94 -1.64
C ILE A 229 5.90 9.37 -2.17
N VAL A 230 4.70 9.98 -2.06
CA VAL A 230 4.45 11.35 -2.51
C VAL A 230 5.31 12.37 -1.76
N TYR A 231 5.45 12.23 -0.43
CA TYR A 231 6.31 13.11 0.37
C TYR A 231 7.80 12.96 0.04
N GLU A 232 8.23 11.79 -0.42
CA GLU A 232 9.64 11.52 -0.77
C GLU A 232 10.00 11.90 -2.22
N LEU A 233 9.03 12.26 -3.08
CA LEU A 233 9.28 12.47 -4.51
C LEU A 233 10.40 13.48 -4.77
N ALA A 234 10.40 14.64 -4.10
CA ALA A 234 11.43 15.66 -4.30
C ALA A 234 12.84 15.11 -4.04
N GLY A 235 13.02 14.40 -2.91
CA GLY A 235 14.30 13.82 -2.53
C GLY A 235 14.72 12.67 -3.44
N ALA A 236 13.78 11.79 -3.79
CA ALA A 236 14.06 10.65 -4.66
C ALA A 236 14.38 11.07 -6.10
N ARG A 237 13.81 12.17 -6.60
CA ARG A 237 14.13 12.73 -7.93
C ARG A 237 15.54 13.30 -8.03
N ALA A 238 16.10 13.75 -6.90
CA ALA A 238 17.47 14.24 -6.83
C ALA A 238 18.51 13.11 -6.84
N ASP A 239 18.11 11.86 -6.57
CA ASP A 239 18.96 10.67 -6.69
C ASP A 239 18.81 10.07 -8.11
N PRO A 240 19.87 10.05 -8.94
CA PRO A 240 19.78 9.54 -10.31
C PRO A 240 19.29 8.09 -10.41
N GLU A 241 19.60 7.23 -9.44
CA GLU A 241 19.19 5.82 -9.46
C GLU A 241 17.70 5.66 -9.10
N LEU A 242 17.21 6.45 -8.15
CA LEU A 242 15.79 6.45 -7.81
C LEU A 242 14.95 7.19 -8.86
N GLN A 243 15.47 8.23 -9.49
CA GLN A 243 14.82 8.91 -10.61
C GLN A 243 14.53 7.92 -11.75
N LEU A 244 15.53 7.11 -12.16
CA LEU A 244 15.33 6.10 -13.21
C LEU A 244 14.23 5.09 -12.85
N PHE A 245 14.09 4.76 -11.56
CA PHE A 245 13.02 3.89 -11.08
C PHE A 245 11.65 4.57 -11.10
N LEU A 246 11.58 5.82 -10.64
CA LEU A 246 10.36 6.63 -10.66
C LEU A 246 9.86 6.90 -12.08
N ASP A 247 10.76 7.08 -13.05
CA ASP A 247 10.41 7.25 -14.47
C ASP A 247 9.68 6.02 -15.06
N ARG A 248 9.72 4.88 -14.38
CA ARG A 248 9.01 3.65 -14.78
C ARG A 248 7.68 3.46 -14.06
N VAL A 249 7.34 4.32 -13.11
CA VAL A 249 6.04 4.31 -12.45
C VAL A 249 5.01 4.94 -13.38
N SER A 250 4.10 4.12 -13.92
CA SER A 250 3.09 4.56 -14.89
C SER A 250 1.80 5.04 -14.22
N ALA A 251 1.41 4.44 -13.09
CA ALA A 251 0.19 4.76 -12.38
C ALA A 251 0.27 4.50 -10.87
N LEU A 252 -0.44 5.32 -10.11
CA LEU A 252 -0.67 5.18 -8.67
C LEU A 252 -2.17 5.12 -8.39
N TYR A 253 -2.61 4.09 -7.67
CA TYR A 253 -4.01 3.87 -7.30
C TYR A 253 -4.19 3.93 -5.79
N TRP A 254 -4.97 4.91 -5.33
CA TRP A 254 -5.49 4.95 -3.97
C TRP A 254 -6.88 4.31 -3.95
N LEU A 255 -7.00 3.14 -3.32
CA LEU A 255 -8.25 2.40 -3.17
C LEU A 255 -8.76 2.54 -1.73
N ASP A 256 -9.74 3.41 -1.56
CA ASP A 256 -10.50 3.67 -0.34
C ASP A 256 -9.60 3.85 0.90
N GLY A 257 -8.64 4.78 0.78
CA GLY A 257 -7.64 5.04 1.80
C GLY A 257 -8.23 5.45 3.16
N GLY A 258 -7.76 4.80 4.21
CA GLY A 258 -8.24 4.99 5.58
C GLY A 258 -7.26 4.44 6.62
N HIS A 259 -7.17 5.12 7.77
CA HIS A 259 -6.37 4.69 8.92
C HIS A 259 -6.92 5.33 10.21
N PRO A 260 -6.54 4.83 11.42
CA PRO A 260 -7.10 5.31 12.68
C PRO A 260 -6.54 6.66 13.17
N GLY A 261 -5.71 7.34 12.37
CA GLY A 261 -5.18 8.66 12.68
C GLY A 261 -6.22 9.77 12.45
N GLY A 262 -5.98 10.95 13.02
CA GLY A 262 -6.90 12.09 12.95
C GLY A 262 -6.68 13.05 11.77
N SER A 263 -5.68 12.78 10.93
CA SER A 263 -5.27 13.57 9.78
C SER A 263 -4.36 12.74 8.87
N GLU A 264 -3.97 13.30 7.73
CA GLU A 264 -3.01 12.71 6.77
C GLU A 264 -3.48 11.38 6.16
N THR A 265 -4.80 11.20 6.09
CA THR A 265 -5.38 10.09 5.35
C THR A 265 -5.17 10.28 3.85
N TRP A 266 -5.20 11.54 3.40
CA TRP A 266 -4.77 11.94 2.06
C TRP A 266 -3.72 13.04 2.16
N VAL A 267 -2.81 13.10 1.19
CA VAL A 267 -1.78 14.15 1.14
C VAL A 267 -2.45 15.51 0.92
N THR A 268 -2.18 16.46 1.81
CA THR A 268 -2.68 17.83 1.68
C THR A 268 -1.58 18.86 1.46
N ASP A 269 -0.32 18.46 1.61
CA ASP A 269 0.84 19.33 1.41
C ASP A 269 0.97 19.73 -0.07
N LYS A 270 1.00 21.04 -0.32
CA LYS A 270 1.01 21.59 -1.69
C LYS A 270 2.33 21.34 -2.41
N CYS A 271 3.45 21.30 -1.69
CA CYS A 271 4.75 21.05 -2.29
C CYS A 271 4.84 19.59 -2.76
N ALA A 272 4.48 18.65 -1.91
CA ALA A 272 4.43 17.22 -2.23
C ALA A 272 3.45 16.92 -3.38
N LEU A 273 2.27 17.55 -3.39
CA LEU A 273 1.34 17.45 -4.52
C LEU A 273 1.86 18.12 -5.80
N GLY A 274 2.66 19.18 -5.67
CA GLY A 274 3.35 19.81 -6.80
C GLY A 274 4.35 18.87 -7.46
N GLU A 275 5.09 18.10 -6.66
CA GLU A 275 6.00 17.05 -7.15
C GLU A 275 5.23 15.91 -7.82
N LEU A 276 4.13 15.47 -7.21
CA LEU A 276 3.28 14.42 -7.79
C LEU A 276 2.69 14.85 -9.13
N ALA A 277 2.14 16.07 -9.23
CA ALA A 277 1.62 16.61 -10.49
C ALA A 277 2.70 16.69 -11.57
N SER A 278 3.88 17.20 -11.19
CA SER A 278 5.04 17.35 -12.09
C SER A 278 5.64 16.00 -12.52
N SER A 279 5.25 14.90 -11.88
CA SER A 279 5.76 13.58 -12.23
C SER A 279 5.20 12.99 -13.51
N GLY A 280 4.01 13.45 -13.94
CA GLY A 280 3.31 12.90 -15.09
C GLY A 280 2.69 11.51 -14.86
N VAL A 281 2.83 10.92 -13.66
CA VAL A 281 2.20 9.64 -13.31
C VAL A 281 0.68 9.76 -13.35
N ALA A 282 -0.01 8.70 -13.80
CA ALA A 282 -1.47 8.65 -13.70
C ALA A 282 -1.89 8.45 -12.24
N VAL A 283 -2.74 9.32 -11.72
CA VAL A 283 -3.26 9.26 -10.34
C VAL A 283 -4.72 8.84 -10.39
N HIS A 284 -5.05 7.76 -9.69
CA HIS A 284 -6.40 7.19 -9.63
C HIS A 284 -6.86 7.09 -8.18
N ALA A 285 -7.93 7.82 -7.82
CA ALA A 285 -8.51 7.77 -6.47
C ALA A 285 -9.90 7.12 -6.52
N HIS A 286 -10.03 5.94 -5.93
CA HIS A 286 -11.29 5.21 -5.84
C HIS A 286 -11.71 5.22 -4.38
N VAL A 287 -12.88 5.78 -4.07
CA VAL A 287 -13.35 5.94 -2.68
C VAL A 287 -14.76 5.41 -2.52
N THR A 288 -15.15 5.09 -1.30
CA THR A 288 -16.51 4.67 -0.95
C THR A 288 -17.09 5.55 0.16
N PRO A 289 -18.42 5.60 0.33
CA PRO A 289 -19.04 6.27 1.47
C PRO A 289 -18.54 5.81 2.84
N TYR A 290 -18.00 4.58 2.95
CA TYR A 290 -17.44 4.06 4.20
C TYR A 290 -16.31 4.93 4.75
N GLU A 291 -15.42 5.42 3.88
CA GLU A 291 -14.32 6.29 4.29
C GLU A 291 -14.70 7.78 4.18
N VAL A 292 -15.14 8.24 3.00
CA VAL A 292 -15.23 9.69 2.73
C VAL A 292 -16.53 10.35 3.20
N ARG A 293 -17.54 9.56 3.60
CA ARG A 293 -18.83 10.06 4.13
C ARG A 293 -19.06 9.68 5.60
N ASP A 294 -18.07 9.10 6.30
CA ASP A 294 -18.18 8.83 7.74
C ASP A 294 -18.19 10.16 8.55
N PRO A 295 -19.30 10.49 9.24
CA PRO A 295 -19.38 11.71 10.05
C PRO A 295 -18.36 11.76 11.19
N MET A 296 -17.95 10.61 11.73
CA MET A 296 -16.96 10.51 12.81
C MET A 296 -15.53 10.70 12.31
N ARG A 297 -15.31 10.51 11.00
CA ARG A 297 -14.02 10.66 10.32
C ARG A 297 -14.08 11.69 9.19
N ALA A 298 -14.85 12.76 9.41
CA ALA A 298 -15.15 13.75 8.37
C ALA A 298 -13.92 14.44 7.74
N TRP A 299 -12.73 14.38 8.37
CA TRP A 299 -11.49 14.85 7.76
C TRP A 299 -11.11 14.04 6.52
N VAL A 300 -11.35 12.73 6.49
CA VAL A 300 -11.00 11.84 5.36
C VAL A 300 -11.61 12.36 4.07
N GLY A 301 -12.92 12.64 4.08
CA GLY A 301 -13.60 13.22 2.92
C GLY A 301 -13.16 14.65 2.58
N ARG A 302 -12.72 15.45 3.56
CA ARG A 302 -12.18 16.81 3.31
C ARG A 302 -10.80 16.74 2.66
N GLU A 303 -9.91 15.92 3.19
CA GLU A 303 -8.55 15.73 2.68
C GLU A 303 -8.59 15.11 1.28
N HIS A 304 -9.43 14.10 1.01
CA HIS A 304 -9.64 13.56 -0.34
C HIS A 304 -10.05 14.64 -1.34
N ARG A 305 -11.04 15.48 -0.99
CA ARG A 305 -11.47 16.58 -1.89
C ARG A 305 -10.34 17.59 -2.13
N HIS A 306 -9.57 17.91 -1.09
CA HIS A 306 -8.42 18.80 -1.19
C HIS A 306 -7.31 18.21 -2.07
N PHE A 307 -7.01 16.92 -1.91
CA PHE A 307 -6.04 16.17 -2.71
C PHE A 307 -6.41 16.23 -4.21
N ILE A 308 -7.64 15.83 -4.55
CA ILE A 308 -8.12 15.86 -5.95
C ILE A 308 -8.11 17.27 -6.50
N LYS A 309 -8.71 18.22 -5.79
CA LYS A 309 -8.78 19.61 -6.26
C LYS A 309 -7.39 20.20 -6.50
N THR A 310 -6.45 19.96 -5.60
CA THR A 310 -5.09 20.50 -5.73
C THR A 310 -4.37 19.89 -6.94
N LEU A 311 -4.51 18.58 -7.17
CA LEU A 311 -3.93 17.92 -8.35
C LEU A 311 -4.56 18.39 -9.66
N GLU A 312 -5.88 18.59 -9.70
CA GLU A 312 -6.58 19.17 -10.86
C GLU A 312 -6.10 20.60 -11.14
N ASP A 313 -6.03 21.45 -10.11
CA ASP A 313 -5.57 22.84 -10.22
C ASP A 313 -4.08 22.91 -10.68
N LEU A 314 -3.27 21.90 -10.36
CA LEU A 314 -1.88 21.76 -10.80
C LEU A 314 -1.74 21.11 -12.19
N GLY A 315 -2.84 20.70 -12.84
CA GLY A 315 -2.81 20.07 -14.16
C GLY A 315 -2.30 18.63 -14.17
N ALA A 316 -2.37 17.93 -13.04
CA ALA A 316 -1.98 16.52 -12.95
C ALA A 316 -2.93 15.61 -13.76
N ARG A 317 -2.42 14.45 -14.20
CA ARG A 317 -3.25 13.39 -14.79
C ARG A 317 -3.99 12.61 -13.70
N VAL A 318 -5.01 13.24 -13.11
CA VAL A 318 -5.80 12.68 -12.01
C VAL A 318 -7.19 12.26 -12.47
N SER A 319 -7.69 11.17 -11.89
CA SER A 319 -9.08 10.74 -11.99
C SER A 319 -9.57 10.25 -10.62
N HIS A 320 -10.86 10.40 -10.36
CA HIS A 320 -11.44 9.91 -9.12
C HIS A 320 -12.86 9.37 -9.33
N LYS A 321 -13.26 8.41 -8.48
CA LYS A 321 -14.60 7.80 -8.52
C LYS A 321 -15.08 7.49 -7.11
N LEU A 322 -16.29 7.94 -6.78
CA LEU A 322 -17.03 7.49 -5.61
C LEU A 322 -17.85 6.25 -6.00
N HIS A 323 -17.47 5.09 -5.48
CA HIS A 323 -18.17 3.83 -5.71
C HIS A 323 -19.32 3.65 -4.73
N PHE A 324 -20.35 2.92 -5.16
CA PHE A 324 -21.48 2.53 -4.31
C PHE A 324 -22.17 3.74 -3.65
N GLU A 325 -22.27 4.87 -4.36
CA GLU A 325 -22.78 6.12 -3.78
C GLU A 325 -24.26 6.09 -3.38
N ASP A 326 -25.03 5.18 -4.00
CA ASP A 326 -26.43 4.90 -3.74
C ASP A 326 -26.63 3.81 -2.67
N GLU A 327 -25.54 3.19 -2.19
CA GLU A 327 -25.57 2.17 -1.15
C GLU A 327 -25.18 2.77 0.22
N PRO A 328 -25.68 2.22 1.35
CA PRO A 328 -25.20 2.60 2.68
C PRO A 328 -23.70 2.37 2.85
N ALA A 329 -23.05 3.26 3.60
CA ALA A 329 -21.66 3.08 4.01
C ALA A 329 -21.46 1.74 4.75
N SER A 330 -20.59 0.88 4.25
CA SER A 330 -20.35 -0.46 4.79
C SER A 330 -18.91 -0.93 4.56
N ILE A 331 -18.42 -1.77 5.46
CA ILE A 331 -17.10 -2.40 5.31
C ILE A 331 -17.08 -3.40 4.14
N ASP A 332 -18.21 -4.00 3.78
CA ASP A 332 -18.32 -4.83 2.58
C ASP A 332 -18.03 -4.00 1.32
N ASN A 333 -18.58 -2.79 1.21
CA ASN A 333 -18.32 -1.89 0.09
C ASN A 333 -16.88 -1.39 0.07
N HIS A 334 -16.30 -1.15 1.25
CA HIS A 334 -14.87 -0.86 1.39
C HIS A 334 -14.02 -1.94 0.71
N PHE A 335 -14.25 -3.23 0.98
CA PHE A 335 -13.50 -4.30 0.31
C PHE A 335 -13.87 -4.50 -1.16
N ARG A 336 -15.16 -4.37 -1.53
CA ARG A 336 -15.64 -4.52 -2.91
C ARG A 336 -14.96 -3.55 -3.89
N VAL A 337 -14.45 -2.42 -3.43
CA VAL A 337 -13.69 -1.48 -4.28
C VAL A 337 -12.50 -2.16 -4.99
N ILE A 338 -11.88 -3.20 -4.38
CA ILE A 338 -10.76 -3.95 -4.95
C ILE A 338 -11.18 -4.69 -6.24
N GLN A 339 -12.46 -5.01 -6.41
CA GLN A 339 -12.99 -5.68 -7.61
C GLN A 339 -13.44 -4.69 -8.70
N GLU A 340 -13.84 -3.47 -8.33
CA GLU A 340 -14.62 -2.55 -9.20
C GLU A 340 -13.83 -1.35 -9.74
N PHE A 341 -12.57 -1.19 -9.34
CA PHE A 341 -11.73 -0.04 -9.73
C PHE A 341 -11.13 -0.15 -11.15
#